data_AF-A0A0J9D574-F1
#
_entry.id   AF-A0A0J9D574-F1
#
_cell.length_a   1.000
_cell.length_b   1.000
_cell.length_c   1.000
_cell.angle_alpha   90.00
_cell.angle_beta   90.00
_cell.angle_gamma   90.00
#
_symmetry.space_group_name_H-M   'P 1'
#
loop_
_entity.id
_entity.type
_entity.pdbx_description
1 polymer ?
#
loop_
_entity_poly.entity_id
_entity_poly.type
_entity_poly.pdbx_seq_one_letter_code
_entity_poly.pdbx_strand_id
1 'polypeptide(L)' 'MADLRSSPFTVLFGSFDAWVEQEVLPGIEGGTLDRRDMVAVVTALHRWEADGTWGQAYAR' A
#
# COMPACT_ATOMS: atom_id res chain seq x y z
N MET A 1 20.67 2.43 5.88
CA MET A 1 20.25 2.32 4.47
C MET A 1 18.90 1.65 4.47
N ALA A 2 17.87 2.26 3.86
CA ALA A 2 16.54 1.66 3.82
C ALA A 2 16.61 0.32 3.06
N ASP A 3 15.98 -0.71 3.60
CA ASP A 3 15.87 -2.00 2.92
C ASP A 3 14.92 -1.86 1.72
N LEU A 4 15.48 -1.65 0.53
CA LEU A 4 14.73 -1.46 -0.71
C LEU A 4 13.96 -2.72 -1.16
N ARG A 5 14.16 -3.86 -0.49
CA ARG A 5 13.38 -5.09 -0.73
C ARG A 5 12.00 -5.05 -0.06
N SER A 6 11.86 -4.27 1.00
CA SER A 6 10.59 -4.10 1.71
C SER A 6 9.74 -3.04 0.99
N SER A 7 8.42 -3.25 0.91
CA SER A 7 7.52 -2.30 0.22
C SER A 7 7.49 -0.94 0.94
N PRO A 8 7.10 0.15 0.26
CA PRO A 8 6.96 1.45 0.90
C PRO A 8 5.95 1.41 2.05
N PHE A 9 4.93 0.56 1.96
CA PHE A 9 3.93 0.42 3.01
C PHE A 9 4.52 -0.23 4.26
N THR A 10 5.33 -1.28 4.10
CA THR A 10 6.09 -1.87 5.22
C THR A 10 7.04 -0.85 5.85
N VAL A 11 7.77 -0.09 5.03
CA VAL A 11 8.78 0.86 5.53
C VAL A 11 8.15 2.05 6.28
N LEU A 12 7.03 2.58 5.78
CA LEU A 12 6.43 3.81 6.28
C LEU A 12 5.33 3.56 7.34
N PHE A 13 4.59 2.46 7.22
CA PHE A 13 3.41 2.17 8.05
C PHE A 13 3.56 0.86 8.85
N GLY A 14 4.62 0.10 8.64
CA GLY A 14 4.85 -1.21 9.27
C GLY A 14 4.19 -2.37 8.52
N SER A 15 3.08 -2.15 7.82
CA SER A 15 2.45 -3.09 6.91
C SER A 15 1.52 -2.40 5.90
N PHE A 16 1.11 -3.11 4.87
CA PHE A 16 0.07 -2.66 3.94
C PHE A 16 -1.27 -2.45 4.65
N ASP A 17 -1.66 -3.38 5.52
CA ASP A 17 -2.90 -3.27 6.31
C ASP A 17 -2.88 -2.03 7.21
N ALA A 18 -1.75 -1.73 7.84
CA ALA A 18 -1.60 -0.55 8.67
C ALA A 18 -1.80 0.75 7.87
N TRP A 19 -1.31 0.81 6.63
CA TRP A 19 -1.60 1.94 5.74
C TRP A 19 -3.10 2.05 5.40
N VAL A 20 -3.75 0.92 5.10
CA VAL A 20 -5.21 0.91 4.84
C VAL A 20 -6.00 1.43 6.04
N GLU A 21 -5.64 0.98 7.25
CA GLU A 21 -6.32 1.38 8.48
C GLU A 21 -6.04 2.84 8.89
N GLN A 22 -4.82 3.33 8.70
CA GLN A 22 -4.41 4.66 9.18
C GLN A 22 -4.75 5.78 8.19
N GLU A 23 -4.73 5.50 6.88
CA GLU A 23 -4.87 6.53 5.84
C GLU A 23 -6.13 6.33 4.99
N VAL A 24 -6.35 5.11 4.49
CA VAL A 24 -7.42 4.86 3.51
C VAL A 24 -8.79 4.88 4.15
N LEU A 25 -8.99 4.15 5.25
CA LEU A 25 -10.29 4.10 5.93
C LEU A 25 -10.69 5.49 6.47
N PRO A 26 -9.83 6.23 7.20
CA PRO A 26 -10.15 7.58 7.64
C PRO A 26 -10.40 8.55 6.47
N GLY A 27 -9.67 8.42 5.36
CA GLY A 27 -9.91 9.24 4.16
C GLY A 27 -11.26 8.96 3.50
N ILE A 28 -11.70 7.69 3.47
CA ILE A 28 -13.04 7.33 2.98
C ILE A 28 -14.12 7.87 3.92
N GLU A 29 -13.94 7.72 5.23
CA GLU A 29 -14.90 8.19 6.24
C GLU A 29 -14.99 9.72 6.29
N GLY A 30 -13.87 10.40 6.08
CA GLY A 30 -13.79 11.87 5.98
C GLY A 30 -14.22 12.43 4.63
N GLY A 31 -14.53 11.57 3.65
CA GLY A 31 -14.97 11.97 2.31
C GLY A 31 -13.88 12.57 1.43
N THR A 32 -12.60 12.47 1.81
CA THR A 32 -11.46 12.90 0.99
C THR A 32 -11.10 11.84 -0.06
N LEU A 33 -11.50 10.58 0.17
CA LEU A 33 -11.34 9.46 -0.75
C LEU A 33 -12.69 8.86 -1.11
N ASP A 34 -12.87 8.50 -2.38
CA ASP A 34 -14.03 7.73 -2.80
C ASP A 34 -13.87 6.25 -2.47
N ARG A 35 -14.90 5.64 -1.88
CA ARG A 35 -14.88 4.24 -1.46
C ARG A 35 -14.71 3.28 -2.65
N ARG A 36 -15.39 3.53 -3.76
CA ARG A 36 -15.36 2.62 -4.92
C ARG A 36 -14.00 2.67 -5.60
N ASP A 37 -13.44 3.86 -5.74
CA ASP A 37 -12.11 4.04 -6.32
C ASP A 37 -11.03 3.39 -5.43
N MET A 38 -11.09 3.60 -4.12
CA MET A 38 -10.09 3.05 -3.20
C MET A 38 -10.10 1.53 -3.14
N VAL A 39 -11.23 0.85 -3.37
CA VAL A 39 -11.25 -0.62 -3.49
C VAL A 39 -10.36 -1.09 -4.65
N ALA A 40 -10.43 -0.43 -5.80
CA ALA A 40 -9.61 -0.77 -6.97
C ALA A 40 -8.12 -0.48 -6.71
N VAL A 41 -7.83 0.67 -6.10
CA VAL A 41 -6.46 1.10 -5.75
C VAL A 41 -5.82 0.14 -4.75
N VAL A 42 -6.50 -0.16 -3.64
CA VAL A 42 -6.02 -1.10 -2.61
C VAL A 42 -5.77 -2.48 -3.21
N THR A 43 -6.68 -2.98 -4.05
CA THR A 43 -6.51 -4.28 -4.71
C THR A 43 -5.29 -4.30 -5.64
N ALA A 44 -5.08 -3.25 -6.42
CA ALA A 44 -3.95 -3.16 -7.33
C ALA A 44 -2.60 -3.11 -6.58
N LEU A 45 -2.52 -2.31 -5.51
CA LEU A 45 -1.30 -2.16 -4.73
C LEU A 45 -0.99 -3.41 -3.89
N HIS A 46 -2.01 -4.07 -3.34
CA HIS A 46 -1.84 -5.34 -2.64
C HIS A 46 -1.28 -6.42 -3.58
N ARG A 47 -1.78 -6.49 -4.83
CA ARG A 47 -1.23 -7.42 -5.83
C ARG A 47 0.23 -7.10 -6.15
N TRP A 48 0.53 -5.83 -6.39
CA TRP A 48 1.88 -5.36 -6.71
C TRP A 48 2.92 -5.68 -5.62
N GLU A 49 2.51 -5.67 -4.36
CA GLU A 49 3.35 -6.09 -3.24
C GLU A 49 3.44 -7.63 -3.16
N ALA A 50 2.31 -8.33 -3.25
CA ALA A 50 2.21 -9.78 -3.04
C ALA A 50 2.84 -10.62 -4.17
N ASP A 51 2.72 -10.19 -5.42
CA ASP A 51 3.28 -10.89 -6.57
C ASP A 51 4.80 -10.67 -6.73
N GLY A 52 5.40 -9.87 -5.84
CA GLY A 52 6.82 -9.59 -5.82
C GLY A 52 7.26 -8.63 -6.92
N THR A 53 6.35 -8.01 -7.68
CA THR A 53 6.69 -6.98 -8.68
C THR A 53 7.47 -5.83 -8.04
N TRP A 54 7.15 -5.46 -6.80
CA TRP A 54 7.99 -4.54 -6.01
C TRP A 54 9.41 -5.08 -5.84
N GLY A 55 9.56 -6.28 -5.28
CA GLY A 55 10.86 -6.91 -5.05
C GLY A 55 11.69 -7.04 -6.32
N GLN A 56 11.06 -7.32 -7.47
CA GLN A 56 11.70 -7.39 -8.78
C GLN A 56 12.14 -6.03 -9.30
N ALA A 57 11.35 -4.97 -9.09
CA ALA A 57 11.71 -3.62 -9.52
C ALA A 57 12.97 -3.08 -8.82
N TYR A 58 13.26 -3.59 -7.62
CA TYR A 58 14.41 -3.17 -6.81
C TYR A 58 15.47 -4.28 -6.61
N ALA A 59 15.30 -5.44 -7.23
CA ALA A 59 16.33 -6.47 -7.32
C ALA A 59 17.40 -6.02 -8.32
N ARG A 60 18.49 -5.43 -7.80
CA ARG A 60 19.72 -5.15 -8.55
C ARG A 60 20.81 -6.14 -8.17
#